data_AF-A0A8T5S476-F1
#
_entry.id   AF-A0A8T5S476-F1
#
_cell.length_a   1.000
_cell.length_b   1.000
_cell.length_c   1.000
_cell.angle_alpha   90.00
_cell.angle_beta   90.00
_cell.angle_gamma   90.00
#
_symmetry.space_group_name_H-M   'P 1'
#
loop_
_entity.id
_entity.type
_entity.pdbx_description
1 polymer ?
#
loop_
_entity_poly.entity_id
_entity_poly.type
_entity_poly.pdbx_seq_one_letter_code
_entity_poly.pdbx_strand_id
1 'polypeptide(L)'
;MSKKAMKMSLLIVALSLSIIIPVFAVSVSAKKKVYTSGPVYINDADPLSSWEFWSEQPWLKGSGTEEDPYMIKDLVIDVTGSQFAIMIQDSNAHFKIMKCKFSNGGIEGERTAGLVLINTQNGIIFKNTFINNDGAGIAVIGCLNIRIQKNLCSENGIGIYIEWGMYTAIKQNDCINNLDSGIVIASAHKNIIEKNDCYENAGAGIALLNIGGDPEYSPKDNIIYANNIENNNAGIYSDDADINDILRNTIAGNFYGILFGSGSEGNTVYHNNILDNVVQVVDFQPWANNWHHPYMEEGNFWADVPFGYDLYPIAEENGWEYRTPIEEEIFSGPSNRLGGDRVVLANETSYLYYGVIQLFSERVNGEAFPPYSVTAWFYEVEVVLEDSVWEFREETDYDEPGLIQLLYMKIPPYYLLEAGLTYGYHEYYVEISWYNSGELIVFGFTTGFTLI
;
A
#
# COMPACT_ATOMS: atom_id res chain seq x y z
N MET A 1 49.32 75.98 4.30
CA MET A 1 48.11 76.82 4.28
C MET A 1 46.95 75.94 4.79
N SER A 2 46.60 75.92 6.08
CA SER A 2 45.52 76.70 6.75
C SER A 2 44.20 76.66 5.95
N LYS A 3 43.02 76.20 6.41
CA LYS A 3 42.34 76.31 7.72
C LYS A 3 41.13 75.33 7.80
N LYS A 4 41.02 74.62 8.94
CA LYS A 4 39.84 74.54 9.85
C LYS A 4 38.41 74.54 9.28
N ALA A 5 37.64 73.50 9.62
CA ALA A 5 36.42 73.62 10.44
C ALA A 5 36.04 72.27 11.08
N MET A 6 35.59 72.33 12.33
CA MET A 6 35.38 71.26 13.29
C MET A 6 33.93 71.35 13.81
N LYS A 7 33.23 70.22 13.95
CA LYS A 7 32.10 69.88 14.87
C LYS A 7 31.38 68.64 14.28
N MET A 8 31.49 67.41 14.80
CA MET A 8 31.17 66.82 16.12
C MET A 8 29.67 66.56 16.34
N SER A 9 29.25 65.32 16.09
CA SER A 9 28.09 64.55 16.62
C SER A 9 27.91 63.33 15.70
N LEU A 10 27.92 62.06 16.09
CA LEU A 10 27.38 61.38 17.27
C LEU A 10 28.18 60.09 17.50
N LEU A 11 28.44 59.77 18.77
CA LEU A 11 29.09 58.56 19.27
C LEU A 11 28.01 57.46 19.39
N ILE A 12 28.11 56.35 18.65
CA ILE A 12 27.45 55.08 19.01
C ILE A 12 28.55 54.05 19.24
N VAL A 13 28.83 53.81 20.52
CA VAL A 13 29.65 52.70 21.01
C VAL A 13 28.83 51.44 20.84
N ALA A 14 29.21 50.57 19.90
CA ALA A 14 28.68 49.22 19.84
C ALA A 14 29.25 48.42 21.02
N LEU A 15 28.45 48.25 22.07
CA LEU A 15 28.69 47.27 23.12
C LEU A 15 28.54 45.87 22.52
N SER A 16 29.65 45.16 22.34
CA SER A 16 29.65 43.72 22.07
C SER A 16 29.22 42.98 23.34
N LEU A 17 27.92 42.71 23.47
CA LEU A 17 27.38 41.73 24.40
C LEU A 17 27.80 40.33 23.92
N SER A 18 28.92 39.83 24.44
CA SER A 18 29.29 38.42 24.35
C SER A 18 28.32 37.61 25.22
N ILE A 19 27.22 37.18 24.62
CA ILE A 19 26.33 36.17 25.20
C ILE A 19 27.10 34.85 25.16
N ILE A 20 27.60 34.44 26.32
CA ILE A 20 28.06 33.07 26.55
C ILE A 20 26.80 32.20 26.57
N ILE A 21 26.44 31.64 25.41
CA ILE A 21 25.46 30.56 25.35
C ILE A 21 26.19 29.33 25.91
N PRO A 22 25.75 28.72 27.02
CA PRO A 22 26.27 27.42 27.39
C PRO A 22 25.79 26.46 26.31
N VAL A 23 26.70 26.06 25.42
CA VAL A 23 26.51 24.89 24.57
C VAL A 23 26.48 23.72 25.54
N PHE A 24 25.28 23.37 26.02
CA PHE A 24 25.03 22.03 26.48
C PHE A 24 25.28 21.14 25.26
N ALA A 25 26.46 20.53 25.23
CA ALA A 25 26.69 19.38 24.39
C ALA A 25 25.63 18.35 24.80
N VAL A 26 24.52 18.32 24.08
CA VAL A 26 23.66 17.15 24.05
C VAL A 26 24.57 16.09 23.43
N SER A 27 25.18 15.27 24.30
CA SER A 27 25.75 14.03 23.86
C SER A 27 24.59 13.23 23.31
N VAL A 28 24.41 13.31 21.99
CA VAL A 28 23.70 12.25 21.29
C VAL A 28 24.58 11.03 21.51
N SER A 29 24.25 10.26 22.55
CA SER A 29 24.78 8.93 22.74
C SER A 29 24.37 8.16 21.50
N ALA A 30 25.28 8.06 20.54
CA ALA A 30 25.14 7.08 19.48
C ALA A 30 25.00 5.74 20.21
N LYS A 31 23.80 5.16 20.19
CA LYS A 31 23.57 3.82 20.74
C LYS A 31 24.65 2.93 20.14
N LYS A 32 25.49 2.38 21.00
CA LYS A 32 26.55 1.47 20.59
C LYS A 32 25.88 0.29 19.90
N LYS A 33 26.05 0.18 18.58
CA LYS A 33 25.60 -0.97 17.79
C LYS A 33 26.20 -2.23 18.43
N VAL A 34 25.36 -3.22 18.67
CA VAL A 34 25.78 -4.51 19.24
C VAL A 34 26.07 -5.43 18.06
N TYR A 35 27.30 -5.95 18.03
CA TYR A 35 27.75 -6.92 17.05
C TYR A 35 27.73 -8.29 17.72
N THR A 36 27.06 -9.27 17.12
CA THR A 36 27.17 -10.67 17.54
C THR A 36 28.38 -11.28 16.83
N SER A 37 29.09 -12.20 17.48
CA SER A 37 30.31 -12.83 16.95
C SER A 37 30.05 -13.98 15.97
N GLY A 38 28.81 -14.13 15.49
CA GLY A 38 28.39 -15.24 14.63
C GLY A 38 26.87 -15.31 14.44
N PRO A 39 26.39 -16.29 13.65
CA PRO A 39 24.98 -16.54 13.45
C PRO A 39 24.30 -16.90 14.78
N VAL A 40 23.07 -16.43 14.96
CA VAL A 40 22.23 -16.76 16.10
C VAL A 40 21.27 -17.87 15.68
N TYR A 41 21.33 -19.00 16.36
CA TYR A 41 20.41 -20.11 16.14
C TYR A 41 19.59 -20.32 17.40
N ILE A 42 18.28 -20.11 17.29
CA ILE A 42 17.31 -20.28 18.36
C ILE A 42 16.39 -21.44 17.97
N ASN A 43 16.47 -22.56 18.68
CA ASN A 43 15.58 -23.69 18.49
C ASN A 43 14.98 -24.09 19.84
N ASP A 44 13.66 -23.91 19.99
CA ASP A 44 12.95 -24.21 21.25
C ASP A 44 12.73 -25.71 21.50
N ALA A 45 12.95 -26.57 20.49
CA ALA A 45 13.00 -28.01 20.68
C ALA A 45 14.33 -28.48 21.29
N ASP A 46 15.39 -27.65 21.30
CA ASP A 46 16.70 -27.97 21.87
C ASP A 46 17.07 -27.03 23.03
N PRO A 47 17.14 -27.52 24.28
CA PRO A 47 17.52 -26.70 25.44
C PRO A 47 18.89 -26.02 25.35
N LEU A 48 19.81 -26.48 24.49
CA LEU A 48 21.14 -25.90 24.29
C LEU A 48 21.16 -24.77 23.25
N SER A 49 20.02 -24.50 22.61
CA SER A 49 19.84 -23.41 21.66
C SER A 49 18.48 -22.71 21.81
N SER A 50 17.74 -22.94 22.89
CA SER A 50 16.42 -22.32 23.11
C SER A 50 16.53 -20.83 23.42
N TRP A 51 15.39 -20.12 23.48
CA TRP A 51 15.39 -18.73 23.97
C TRP A 51 16.00 -18.59 25.37
N GLU A 52 15.75 -19.56 26.25
CA GLU A 52 16.28 -19.58 27.61
C GLU A 52 17.81 -19.70 27.62
N PHE A 53 18.39 -20.47 26.71
CA PHE A 53 19.85 -20.55 26.55
C PHE A 53 20.46 -19.17 26.21
N TRP A 54 19.76 -18.39 25.39
CA TRP A 54 20.20 -17.06 24.97
C TRP A 54 19.75 -15.94 25.93
N SER A 55 18.99 -16.22 26.99
CA SER A 55 18.34 -15.20 27.84
C SER A 55 19.33 -14.23 28.52
N GLU A 56 20.54 -14.72 28.81
CA GLU A 56 21.63 -13.95 29.42
C GLU A 56 22.34 -13.02 28.42
N GLN A 57 22.05 -13.13 27.12
CA GLN A 57 22.67 -12.26 26.13
C GLN A 57 22.21 -10.81 26.28
N PRO A 58 23.11 -9.84 26.11
CA PRO A 58 22.76 -8.43 26.26
C PRO A 58 21.77 -7.95 25.17
N TRP A 59 21.75 -8.63 24.02
CA TRP A 59 20.90 -8.30 22.87
C TRP A 59 19.51 -8.94 22.91
N LEU A 60 19.27 -9.88 23.82
CA LEU A 60 17.97 -10.52 24.03
C LEU A 60 17.36 -10.03 25.34
N LYS A 61 16.09 -9.66 25.31
CA LYS A 61 15.30 -9.23 26.48
C LYS A 61 13.88 -9.78 26.37
N GLY A 62 13.12 -9.75 27.46
CA GLY A 62 11.75 -10.27 27.51
C GLY A 62 11.70 -11.75 27.88
N SER A 63 10.49 -12.27 28.05
CA SER A 63 10.21 -13.65 28.50
C SER A 63 9.47 -14.49 27.46
N GLY A 64 9.11 -13.91 26.31
CA GLY A 64 8.46 -14.63 25.21
C GLY A 64 6.94 -14.74 25.34
N THR A 65 6.33 -14.05 26.31
CA THR A 65 4.86 -13.94 26.41
C THR A 65 4.32 -12.82 25.51
N GLU A 66 3.01 -12.77 25.29
CA GLU A 66 2.40 -11.70 24.49
C GLU A 66 2.64 -10.31 25.11
N GLU A 67 2.57 -10.21 26.44
CA GLU A 67 2.80 -8.98 27.20
C GLU A 67 4.27 -8.60 27.29
N ASP A 68 5.18 -9.59 27.30
CA ASP A 68 6.62 -9.40 27.40
C ASP A 68 7.38 -10.27 26.37
N PRO A 69 7.24 -9.95 25.07
CA PRO A 69 7.80 -10.75 23.99
C PRO A 69 9.32 -10.68 23.99
N TYR A 70 9.98 -11.72 23.47
CA TYR A 70 11.42 -11.68 23.25
C TYR A 70 11.80 -10.55 22.28
N MET A 71 12.69 -9.67 22.69
CA MET A 71 13.10 -8.48 21.94
C MET A 71 14.54 -8.64 21.47
N ILE A 72 14.73 -8.75 20.16
CA ILE A 72 16.01 -8.63 19.47
C ILE A 72 16.03 -7.28 18.75
N LYS A 73 16.94 -6.38 19.11
CA LYS A 73 16.95 -5.04 18.52
C LYS A 73 18.32 -4.39 18.42
N ASP A 74 18.41 -3.41 17.53
CA ASP A 74 19.58 -2.54 17.34
C ASP A 74 20.88 -3.34 17.01
N LEU A 75 20.74 -4.53 16.39
CA LEU A 75 21.86 -5.38 15.96
C LEU A 75 22.37 -5.00 14.57
N VAL A 76 23.67 -5.17 14.35
CA VAL A 76 24.24 -5.16 13.00
C VAL A 76 25.06 -6.42 12.83
N ILE A 77 24.62 -7.28 11.92
CA ILE A 77 25.20 -8.60 11.69
C ILE A 77 25.65 -8.68 10.24
N ASP A 78 26.96 -8.85 10.04
CA ASP A 78 27.56 -9.23 8.78
C ASP A 78 27.80 -10.74 8.82
N VAL A 79 27.20 -11.46 7.88
CA VAL A 79 27.16 -12.92 7.83
C VAL A 79 27.97 -13.50 6.69
N THR A 80 28.98 -12.77 6.20
CA THR A 80 29.91 -13.27 5.18
C THR A 80 30.39 -14.68 5.52
N GLY A 81 30.07 -15.66 4.66
CA GLY A 81 30.43 -17.06 4.83
C GLY A 81 29.51 -17.88 5.73
N SER A 82 28.30 -17.39 6.03
CA SER A 82 27.27 -18.09 6.78
C SER A 82 25.94 -18.13 6.01
N GLN A 83 25.15 -19.19 6.22
CA GLN A 83 23.86 -19.37 5.56
C GLN A 83 22.77 -18.40 6.06
N PHE A 84 22.89 -17.94 7.31
CA PHE A 84 21.89 -17.07 7.94
C PHE A 84 22.47 -16.23 9.07
N ALA A 85 21.85 -15.09 9.39
CA ALA A 85 22.24 -14.28 10.55
C ALA A 85 21.47 -14.65 11.80
N ILE A 86 20.15 -14.82 11.68
CA ILE A 86 19.32 -15.34 12.74
C ILE A 86 18.43 -16.42 12.14
N MET A 87 18.40 -17.58 12.79
CA MET A 87 17.42 -18.61 12.54
C MET A 87 16.64 -18.87 13.83
N ILE A 88 15.31 -18.77 13.77
CA ILE A 88 14.40 -19.15 14.85
C ILE A 88 13.58 -20.33 14.36
N GLN A 89 13.58 -21.41 15.13
CA GLN A 89 12.98 -22.67 14.75
C GLN A 89 12.14 -23.26 15.89
N ASP A 90 11.03 -23.92 15.50
CA ASP A 90 10.17 -24.71 16.38
C ASP A 90 9.67 -23.94 17.62
N SER A 91 9.38 -22.63 17.47
CA SER A 91 9.06 -21.74 18.57
C SER A 91 7.63 -21.19 18.54
N ASN A 92 6.99 -21.22 19.71
CA ASN A 92 5.68 -20.62 19.95
C ASN A 92 5.72 -19.29 20.71
N ALA A 93 6.92 -18.85 21.11
CA ALA A 93 7.11 -17.62 21.87
C ALA A 93 6.71 -16.39 21.04
N HIS A 94 6.22 -15.36 21.69
CA HIS A 94 6.08 -14.06 21.05
C HIS A 94 7.44 -13.40 21.00
N PHE A 95 7.83 -12.89 19.83
CA PHE A 95 9.11 -12.19 19.67
C PHE A 95 9.00 -11.01 18.70
N LYS A 96 9.91 -10.05 18.85
CA LYS A 96 10.08 -8.92 17.93
C LYS A 96 11.55 -8.74 17.58
N ILE A 97 11.82 -8.74 16.27
CA ILE A 97 13.12 -8.38 15.70
C ILE A 97 12.97 -7.01 15.08
N MET A 98 13.72 -6.02 15.59
CA MET A 98 13.55 -4.64 15.11
C MET A 98 14.80 -3.78 15.07
N LYS A 99 14.89 -2.92 14.06
CA LYS A 99 16.01 -1.97 13.88
C LYS A 99 17.35 -2.68 13.76
N CYS A 100 17.34 -3.91 13.27
CA CYS A 100 18.53 -4.67 12.98
C CYS A 100 18.96 -4.50 11.51
N LYS A 101 20.24 -4.66 11.23
CA LYS A 101 20.79 -4.76 9.88
C LYS A 101 21.45 -6.12 9.70
N PHE A 102 21.08 -6.82 8.63
CA PHE A 102 21.59 -8.14 8.25
C PHE A 102 22.17 -8.04 6.84
N SER A 103 23.44 -8.41 6.67
CA SER A 103 24.10 -8.28 5.38
C SER A 103 25.10 -9.37 5.05
N ASN A 104 25.29 -9.62 3.74
CA ASN A 104 26.29 -10.55 3.20
C ASN A 104 26.04 -12.01 3.60
N GLY A 105 24.78 -12.39 3.82
CA GLY A 105 24.40 -13.74 4.21
C GLY A 105 24.21 -14.60 2.97
N GLY A 106 24.85 -15.75 2.91
CA GLY A 106 24.90 -16.51 1.67
C GLY A 106 26.08 -17.45 1.57
N ILE A 107 25.79 -18.66 1.11
CA ILE A 107 26.74 -19.64 0.61
C ILE A 107 26.11 -20.17 -0.69
N GLU A 108 26.88 -20.13 -1.77
CA GLU A 108 26.43 -20.57 -3.09
C GLU A 108 25.86 -22.01 -3.04
N GLY A 109 24.64 -22.19 -3.57
CA GLY A 109 23.99 -23.51 -3.69
C GLY A 109 23.18 -23.97 -2.47
N GLU A 110 23.03 -23.15 -1.43
CA GLU A 110 22.26 -23.49 -0.23
C GLU A 110 21.04 -22.54 -0.05
N ARG A 111 19.98 -23.01 0.62
CA ARG A 111 18.84 -22.16 1.01
C ARG A 111 19.30 -21.19 2.10
N THR A 112 19.66 -19.97 1.71
CA THR A 112 20.23 -18.95 2.61
C THR A 112 19.28 -17.78 2.79
N ALA A 113 19.33 -17.13 3.95
CA ALA A 113 18.60 -15.87 4.16
C ALA A 113 19.16 -15.04 5.31
N GLY A 114 18.98 -13.72 5.29
CA GLY A 114 19.37 -12.86 6.41
C GLY A 114 18.67 -13.26 7.72
N LEU A 115 17.35 -13.44 7.68
CA LEU A 115 16.54 -13.99 8.77
C LEU A 115 15.77 -15.22 8.28
N VAL A 116 15.84 -16.31 9.04
CA VAL A 116 15.09 -17.55 8.78
C VAL A 116 14.15 -17.84 9.96
N LEU A 117 12.86 -18.01 9.67
CA LEU A 117 11.87 -18.54 10.62
C LEU A 117 11.37 -19.89 10.11
N ILE A 118 11.41 -20.92 10.94
CA ILE A 118 10.93 -22.27 10.60
C ILE A 118 9.97 -22.76 11.69
N ASN A 119 8.79 -23.24 11.31
CA ASN A 119 7.79 -23.81 12.25
C ASN A 119 7.56 -22.93 13.47
N THR A 120 7.43 -21.62 13.25
CA THR A 120 7.41 -20.60 14.30
C THR A 120 6.13 -19.79 14.22
N GLN A 121 5.70 -19.20 15.34
CA GLN A 121 4.53 -18.32 15.37
C GLN A 121 4.75 -17.04 16.17
N ASN A 122 3.83 -16.07 16.02
CA ASN A 122 3.74 -14.86 16.85
C ASN A 122 4.96 -13.90 16.75
N GLY A 123 5.72 -14.00 15.67
CA GLY A 123 6.86 -13.13 15.38
C GLY A 123 6.48 -11.79 14.76
N ILE A 124 7.18 -10.73 15.15
CA ILE A 124 7.10 -9.40 14.51
C ILE A 124 8.49 -8.99 14.01
N ILE A 125 8.61 -8.76 12.70
CA ILE A 125 9.82 -8.35 12.02
C ILE A 125 9.60 -6.92 11.55
N PHE A 126 10.19 -5.96 12.25
CA PHE A 126 9.83 -4.55 12.11
C PHE A 126 11.01 -3.59 11.94
N LYS A 127 11.02 -2.78 10.88
CA LYS A 127 12.06 -1.75 10.66
C LYS A 127 13.48 -2.31 10.64
N ASN A 128 13.68 -3.47 10.02
CA ASN A 128 15.00 -4.03 9.78
C ASN A 128 15.48 -3.72 8.37
N THR A 129 16.77 -3.90 8.15
CA THR A 129 17.42 -3.79 6.84
C THR A 129 18.09 -5.12 6.51
N PHE A 130 17.69 -5.73 5.40
CA PHE A 130 18.28 -6.94 4.84
C PHE A 130 18.92 -6.57 3.49
N ILE A 131 20.24 -6.66 3.39
CA ILE A 131 20.95 -6.18 2.21
C ILE A 131 22.07 -7.12 1.76
N ASN A 132 22.21 -7.36 0.45
CA ASN A 132 23.26 -8.21 -0.10
C ASN A 132 23.26 -9.61 0.50
N ASN A 133 22.11 -10.25 0.65
CA ASN A 133 22.05 -11.67 1.01
C ASN A 133 21.85 -12.49 -0.27
N ASP A 134 22.68 -13.50 -0.51
CA ASP A 134 22.65 -14.31 -1.73
C ASP A 134 21.28 -14.99 -1.93
N GLY A 135 20.65 -15.41 -0.83
CA GLY A 135 19.29 -15.93 -0.81
C GLY A 135 18.25 -14.87 -0.41
N ALA A 136 17.31 -15.22 0.47
CA ALA A 136 16.26 -14.28 0.85
C ALA A 136 16.75 -13.21 1.85
N GLY A 137 16.17 -12.01 1.84
CA GLY A 137 16.31 -11.09 2.97
C GLY A 137 15.66 -11.70 4.22
N ILE A 138 14.39 -12.10 4.07
CA ILE A 138 13.59 -12.75 5.10
C ILE A 138 12.99 -14.03 4.53
N ALA A 139 13.21 -15.18 5.18
CA ALA A 139 12.56 -16.44 4.86
C ALA A 139 11.66 -16.90 6.03
N VAL A 140 10.41 -17.25 5.73
CA VAL A 140 9.40 -17.69 6.69
C VAL A 140 8.78 -18.99 6.20
N ILE A 141 9.08 -20.10 6.88
CA ILE A 141 8.79 -21.46 6.41
C ILE A 141 7.92 -22.18 7.44
N GLY A 142 6.73 -22.64 7.04
CA GLY A 142 5.82 -23.38 7.91
C GLY A 142 5.35 -22.57 9.14
N CYS A 143 5.32 -21.23 9.03
CA CYS A 143 5.03 -20.36 10.16
C CYS A 143 3.59 -19.84 10.18
N LEU A 144 3.15 -19.39 11.36
CA LEU A 144 1.79 -18.88 11.61
C LEU A 144 1.83 -17.49 12.25
N ASN A 145 0.88 -16.62 11.88
CA ASN A 145 0.67 -15.33 12.58
C ASN A 145 1.95 -14.47 12.69
N ILE A 146 2.71 -14.39 11.59
CA ILE A 146 3.91 -13.56 11.50
C ILE A 146 3.55 -12.18 10.95
N ARG A 147 4.18 -11.12 11.46
CA ARG A 147 4.02 -9.75 10.96
C ARG A 147 5.35 -9.21 10.45
N ILE A 148 5.45 -8.95 9.16
CA ILE A 148 6.64 -8.40 8.49
C ILE A 148 6.30 -6.98 8.05
N GLN A 149 6.86 -5.98 8.72
CA GLN A 149 6.43 -4.59 8.55
C GLN A 149 7.56 -3.57 8.49
N LYS A 150 7.52 -2.63 7.53
CA LYS A 150 8.47 -1.50 7.46
C LYS A 150 9.93 -1.93 7.32
N ASN A 151 10.19 -3.09 6.75
CA ASN A 151 11.55 -3.56 6.49
C ASN A 151 12.00 -3.12 5.11
N LEU A 152 13.32 -2.91 4.98
CA LEU A 152 13.98 -2.74 3.69
C LEU A 152 14.68 -4.05 3.34
N CYS A 153 14.28 -4.68 2.25
CA CYS A 153 14.92 -5.86 1.67
C CYS A 153 15.47 -5.50 0.29
N SER A 154 16.77 -5.24 0.20
CA SER A 154 17.38 -4.77 -1.04
C SER A 154 18.63 -5.54 -1.46
N GLU A 155 18.88 -5.68 -2.75
CA GLU A 155 20.07 -6.38 -3.28
C GLU A 155 20.19 -7.83 -2.75
N ASN A 156 19.08 -8.49 -2.43
CA ASN A 156 19.09 -9.90 -2.03
C ASN A 156 18.74 -10.79 -3.23
N GLY A 157 18.90 -12.11 -3.12
CA GLY A 157 18.29 -13.06 -4.05
C GLY A 157 16.78 -12.83 -4.15
N ILE A 158 16.07 -13.00 -3.05
CA ILE A 158 14.63 -12.69 -2.91
C ILE A 158 14.47 -11.67 -1.78
N GLY A 159 13.56 -10.70 -1.90
CA GLY A 159 13.34 -9.74 -0.81
C GLY A 159 12.72 -10.42 0.43
N ILE A 160 11.51 -10.96 0.27
CA ILE A 160 10.75 -11.68 1.32
C ILE A 160 10.20 -12.97 0.72
N TYR A 161 10.44 -14.10 1.39
CA TYR A 161 10.01 -15.42 0.96
C TYR A 161 9.15 -16.10 2.04
N ILE A 162 7.90 -16.40 1.72
CA ILE A 162 6.96 -17.14 2.57
C ILE A 162 6.72 -18.50 1.95
N GLU A 163 6.89 -19.58 2.72
CA GLU A 163 6.73 -20.95 2.27
C GLU A 163 5.88 -21.75 3.28
N TRP A 164 4.86 -22.49 2.82
CA TRP A 164 3.98 -23.35 3.65
C TRP A 164 3.34 -22.65 4.87
N GLY A 165 3.26 -21.32 4.85
CA GLY A 165 2.80 -20.48 5.96
C GLY A 165 1.35 -20.01 5.79
N MET A 166 0.74 -19.57 6.90
CA MET A 166 -0.56 -18.93 6.86
C MET A 166 -0.73 -17.79 7.87
N TYR A 167 -1.67 -16.89 7.59
CA TYR A 167 -1.96 -15.71 8.41
C TYR A 167 -0.75 -14.79 8.63
N THR A 168 0.15 -14.73 7.65
CA THR A 168 1.25 -13.76 7.65
C THR A 168 0.78 -12.43 7.08
N ALA A 169 1.13 -11.34 7.77
CA ALA A 169 0.87 -9.98 7.32
C ALA A 169 2.19 -9.32 6.87
N ILE A 170 2.34 -9.10 5.57
CA ILE A 170 3.47 -8.44 4.94
C ILE A 170 3.02 -7.02 4.57
N LYS A 171 3.40 -6.01 5.37
CA LYS A 171 2.88 -4.65 5.21
C LYS A 171 3.94 -3.56 5.17
N GLN A 172 3.85 -2.64 4.22
CA GLN A 172 4.70 -1.44 4.20
C GLN A 172 6.19 -1.77 4.15
N ASN A 173 6.60 -2.82 3.43
CA ASN A 173 8.00 -3.14 3.23
C ASN A 173 8.47 -2.65 1.87
N ASP A 174 9.77 -2.34 1.80
CA ASP A 174 10.44 -1.89 0.59
C ASP A 174 11.29 -3.06 0.08
N CYS A 175 10.87 -3.70 -1.02
CA CYS A 175 11.58 -4.80 -1.67
C CYS A 175 12.19 -4.31 -2.99
N ILE A 176 13.47 -3.96 -2.96
CA ILE A 176 14.10 -3.13 -4.00
C ILE A 176 15.35 -3.79 -4.59
N ASN A 177 15.48 -3.85 -5.91
CA ASN A 177 16.71 -4.31 -6.58
C ASN A 177 17.13 -5.73 -6.15
N ASN A 178 16.17 -6.63 -5.91
CA ASN A 178 16.49 -8.03 -5.64
C ASN A 178 16.78 -8.78 -6.95
N LEU A 179 17.67 -9.78 -6.89
CA LEU A 179 18.21 -10.51 -8.04
C LEU A 179 17.20 -11.50 -8.66
N ASP A 180 16.14 -11.81 -7.93
CA ASP A 180 14.94 -12.49 -8.39
C ASP A 180 13.73 -11.62 -8.00
N SER A 181 12.86 -12.09 -7.10
CA SER A 181 11.57 -11.46 -6.85
C SER A 181 11.55 -10.63 -5.57
N GLY A 182 10.72 -9.58 -5.54
CA GLY A 182 10.55 -8.74 -4.36
C GLY A 182 9.91 -9.49 -3.20
N ILE A 183 8.73 -10.08 -3.43
CA ILE A 183 8.00 -10.90 -2.46
C ILE A 183 7.56 -12.20 -3.14
N VAL A 184 7.77 -13.34 -2.49
CA VAL A 184 7.33 -14.66 -2.97
C VAL A 184 6.46 -15.33 -1.91
N ILE A 185 5.31 -15.83 -2.34
CA ILE A 185 4.36 -16.64 -1.57
C ILE A 185 4.31 -18.03 -2.19
N ALA A 186 5.03 -18.97 -1.61
CA ALA A 186 5.23 -20.32 -2.12
C ALA A 186 4.39 -21.34 -1.33
N SER A 187 3.39 -21.96 -1.99
CA SER A 187 2.45 -22.91 -1.37
C SER A 187 1.93 -22.45 0.01
N ALA A 188 1.60 -21.16 0.11
CA ALA A 188 1.20 -20.50 1.35
C ALA A 188 -0.18 -19.86 1.20
N HIS A 189 -0.95 -19.81 2.29
CA HIS A 189 -2.38 -19.50 2.22
C HIS A 189 -2.82 -18.44 3.23
N LYS A 190 -3.90 -17.72 2.95
CA LYS A 190 -4.52 -16.78 3.92
C LYS A 190 -3.56 -15.69 4.42
N ASN A 191 -2.67 -15.21 3.56
CA ASN A 191 -1.74 -14.15 3.87
C ASN A 191 -2.24 -12.80 3.33
N ILE A 192 -1.81 -11.71 3.95
CA ILE A 192 -2.14 -10.34 3.52
C ILE A 192 -0.85 -9.63 3.14
N ILE A 193 -0.77 -9.22 1.87
CA ILE A 193 0.33 -8.46 1.28
C ILE A 193 -0.20 -7.06 0.99
N GLU A 194 0.09 -6.11 1.88
CA GLU A 194 -0.52 -4.78 1.85
C GLU A 194 0.49 -3.64 1.80
N LYS A 195 0.32 -2.67 0.88
CA LYS A 195 1.08 -1.41 0.87
C LYS A 195 2.60 -1.60 0.83
N ASN A 196 3.09 -2.64 0.19
CA ASN A 196 4.52 -2.83 -0.03
C ASN A 196 4.95 -2.16 -1.32
N ASP A 197 6.19 -1.68 -1.35
CA ASP A 197 6.83 -1.11 -2.52
C ASP A 197 7.79 -2.17 -3.09
N CYS A 198 7.47 -2.72 -4.27
CA CYS A 198 8.28 -3.73 -4.96
C CYS A 198 8.82 -3.12 -6.25
N TYR A 199 10.10 -2.73 -6.24
CA TYR A 199 10.70 -1.86 -7.24
C TYR A 199 12.01 -2.44 -7.81
N GLU A 200 12.16 -2.42 -9.14
CA GLU A 200 13.40 -2.83 -9.84
C GLU A 200 13.90 -4.24 -9.48
N ASN A 201 13.02 -5.18 -9.17
CA ASN A 201 13.41 -6.57 -8.95
C ASN A 201 13.56 -7.27 -10.32
N ALA A 202 14.62 -8.08 -10.46
CA ALA A 202 14.95 -8.70 -11.74
C ALA A 202 13.90 -9.74 -12.20
N GLY A 203 13.20 -10.35 -11.25
CA GLY A 203 12.07 -11.27 -11.44
C GLY A 203 10.73 -10.56 -11.26
N ALA A 204 9.84 -11.13 -10.44
CA ALA A 204 8.53 -10.53 -10.17
C ALA A 204 8.60 -9.51 -9.02
N GLY A 205 7.74 -8.49 -9.04
CA GLY A 205 7.50 -7.68 -7.86
C GLY A 205 6.90 -8.54 -6.74
N ILE A 206 5.81 -9.24 -7.05
CA ILE A 206 5.16 -10.23 -6.18
C ILE A 206 4.91 -11.52 -6.97
N ALA A 207 5.33 -12.67 -6.44
CA ALA A 207 5.08 -13.99 -7.03
C ALA A 207 4.25 -14.90 -6.11
N LEU A 208 3.28 -15.62 -6.69
CA LEU A 208 2.53 -16.71 -6.06
C LEU A 208 2.93 -18.02 -6.78
N LEU A 209 3.53 -18.98 -6.08
CA LEU A 209 4.11 -20.18 -6.71
C LEU A 209 3.69 -21.48 -6.00
N ASN A 210 3.17 -22.46 -6.73
CA ASN A 210 3.11 -23.83 -6.20
C ASN A 210 4.48 -24.49 -6.28
N ILE A 211 5.03 -24.88 -5.13
CA ILE A 211 6.31 -25.59 -5.04
C ILE A 211 6.15 -27.07 -4.62
N GLY A 212 4.93 -27.48 -4.28
CA GLY A 212 4.62 -28.83 -3.81
C GLY A 212 4.30 -29.83 -4.94
N GLY A 213 3.98 -29.34 -6.14
CA GLY A 213 3.59 -30.16 -7.29
C GLY A 213 2.25 -30.89 -7.13
N ASP A 214 1.58 -30.70 -6.00
CA ASP A 214 0.21 -31.15 -5.73
C ASP A 214 -0.68 -29.89 -5.71
N PRO A 215 -1.77 -29.86 -6.49
CA PRO A 215 -2.73 -28.75 -6.48
C PRO A 215 -3.34 -28.47 -5.10
N GLU A 216 -3.36 -29.44 -4.17
CA GLU A 216 -3.82 -29.19 -2.80
C GLU A 216 -2.99 -28.11 -2.09
N TYR A 217 -1.73 -27.94 -2.52
CA TYR A 217 -0.76 -26.99 -1.99
C TYR A 217 -0.61 -25.72 -2.83
N SER A 218 -1.55 -25.44 -3.75
CA SER A 218 -1.57 -24.16 -4.48
C SER A 218 -1.67 -22.98 -3.51
N PRO A 219 -0.87 -21.91 -3.66
CA PRO A 219 -1.06 -20.70 -2.86
C PRO A 219 -2.49 -20.18 -3.06
N LYS A 220 -3.24 -20.00 -1.96
CA LYS A 220 -4.66 -19.67 -2.03
C LYS A 220 -5.18 -18.85 -0.87
N ASP A 221 -6.31 -18.20 -1.09
CA ASP A 221 -6.95 -17.28 -0.14
C ASP A 221 -6.01 -16.12 0.29
N ASN A 222 -5.02 -15.75 -0.53
CA ASN A 222 -4.16 -14.61 -0.22
C ASN A 222 -4.78 -13.31 -0.74
N ILE A 223 -4.51 -12.21 -0.04
CA ILE A 223 -4.97 -10.87 -0.41
C ILE A 223 -3.75 -10.00 -0.74
N ILE A 224 -3.64 -9.60 -2.00
CA ILE A 224 -2.65 -8.65 -2.51
C ILE A 224 -3.35 -7.30 -2.70
N TYR A 225 -3.13 -6.38 -1.75
CA TYR A 225 -3.90 -5.15 -1.62
C TYR A 225 -3.03 -3.89 -1.56
N ALA A 226 -3.33 -2.90 -2.40
CA ALA A 226 -2.73 -1.55 -2.30
C ALA A 226 -1.19 -1.50 -2.32
N ASN A 227 -0.53 -2.45 -2.99
CA ASN A 227 0.92 -2.44 -3.19
C ASN A 227 1.30 -1.55 -4.38
N ASN A 228 2.51 -1.01 -4.32
CA ASN A 228 3.13 -0.35 -5.47
C ASN A 228 4.16 -1.28 -6.09
N ILE A 229 3.98 -1.63 -7.36
CA ILE A 229 4.72 -2.70 -8.03
C ILE A 229 5.25 -2.19 -9.36
N GLU A 230 6.51 -1.78 -9.38
CA GLU A 230 7.05 -1.00 -10.49
C GLU A 230 8.39 -1.52 -11.02
N ASN A 231 8.58 -1.42 -12.34
CA ASN A 231 9.85 -1.68 -13.02
C ASN A 231 10.46 -3.07 -12.76
N ASN A 232 9.62 -4.09 -12.59
CA ASN A 232 10.04 -5.50 -12.46
C ASN A 232 9.86 -6.22 -13.80
N ASN A 233 10.39 -7.45 -13.94
CA ASN A 233 10.10 -8.26 -15.12
C ASN A 233 8.62 -8.68 -15.17
N ALA A 234 8.04 -9.10 -14.05
CA ALA A 234 6.59 -9.21 -13.91
C ALA A 234 6.14 -8.37 -12.71
N GLY A 235 5.03 -7.64 -12.79
CA GLY A 235 4.48 -6.97 -11.62
C GLY A 235 4.00 -8.02 -10.63
N ILE A 236 2.93 -8.73 -11.00
CA ILE A 236 2.45 -9.91 -10.29
C ILE A 236 2.59 -11.13 -11.18
N TYR A 237 3.26 -12.17 -10.67
CA TYR A 237 3.34 -13.48 -11.32
C TYR A 237 2.62 -14.54 -10.48
N SER A 238 1.85 -15.39 -11.14
CA SER A 238 1.15 -16.52 -10.53
C SER A 238 1.46 -17.80 -11.30
N ASP A 239 1.81 -18.88 -10.61
CA ASP A 239 2.01 -20.21 -11.19
C ASP A 239 1.33 -21.25 -10.29
N ASP A 240 0.25 -21.85 -10.80
CA ASP A 240 -0.59 -22.80 -10.07
C ASP A 240 -1.06 -22.25 -8.70
N ALA A 241 -1.58 -21.01 -8.69
CA ALA A 241 -2.09 -20.35 -7.49
C ALA A 241 -3.54 -19.89 -7.66
N ASP A 242 -4.36 -20.23 -6.66
CA ASP A 242 -5.81 -20.24 -6.81
C ASP A 242 -6.51 -19.34 -5.81
N ILE A 243 -7.67 -18.79 -6.17
CA ILE A 243 -8.58 -18.12 -5.22
C ILE A 243 -7.86 -17.03 -4.42
N ASN A 244 -7.08 -16.20 -5.10
CA ASN A 244 -6.42 -15.03 -4.49
C ASN A 244 -7.14 -13.74 -4.92
N ASP A 245 -7.21 -12.78 -4.01
CA ASP A 245 -7.78 -11.46 -4.25
C ASP A 245 -6.66 -10.46 -4.53
N ILE A 246 -6.69 -9.84 -5.71
CA ILE A 246 -5.72 -8.85 -6.17
C ILE A 246 -6.46 -7.53 -6.42
N LEU A 247 -6.28 -6.56 -5.53
CA LEU A 247 -7.04 -5.32 -5.63
C LEU A 247 -6.29 -4.06 -5.19
N ARG A 248 -6.64 -2.93 -5.80
CA ARG A 248 -6.10 -1.61 -5.46
C ARG A 248 -4.60 -1.46 -5.59
N ASN A 249 -3.91 -2.37 -6.26
CA ASN A 249 -2.49 -2.27 -6.50
C ASN A 249 -2.21 -1.28 -7.64
N THR A 250 -1.07 -0.60 -7.57
CA THR A 250 -0.50 0.13 -8.71
C THR A 250 0.60 -0.75 -9.30
N ILE A 251 0.44 -1.13 -10.57
CA ILE A 251 1.30 -2.07 -11.29
C ILE A 251 1.78 -1.36 -12.54
N ALA A 252 2.99 -0.79 -12.48
CA ALA A 252 3.45 0.14 -13.50
C ALA A 252 4.85 -0.14 -14.07
N GLY A 253 5.04 0.08 -15.37
CA GLY A 253 6.39 0.03 -15.99
C GLY A 253 7.07 -1.34 -15.94
N ASN A 254 6.34 -2.43 -15.66
CA ASN A 254 6.87 -3.79 -15.66
C ASN A 254 6.91 -4.34 -17.09
N PHE A 255 7.69 -5.41 -17.34
CA PHE A 255 7.61 -6.07 -18.65
C PHE A 255 6.26 -6.79 -18.84
N TYR A 256 5.83 -7.55 -17.84
CA TYR A 256 4.43 -8.01 -17.70
C TYR A 256 3.78 -7.32 -16.50
N GLY A 257 2.58 -6.75 -16.62
CA GLY A 257 1.86 -6.19 -15.46
C GLY A 257 1.38 -7.31 -14.52
N ILE A 258 0.43 -8.13 -14.98
CA ILE A 258 0.03 -9.38 -14.31
C ILE A 258 0.21 -10.55 -15.28
N LEU A 259 0.92 -11.59 -14.83
CA LEU A 259 1.15 -12.83 -15.57
C LEU A 259 0.59 -14.00 -14.76
N PHE A 260 -0.55 -14.53 -15.21
CA PHE A 260 -1.12 -15.77 -14.69
C PHE A 260 -0.71 -16.93 -15.56
N GLY A 261 0.20 -17.75 -15.01
CA GLY A 261 0.62 -19.06 -15.49
C GLY A 261 -0.52 -20.07 -15.53
N SER A 262 -0.27 -21.20 -16.20
CA SER A 262 -1.19 -22.34 -16.19
C SER A 262 -1.46 -22.81 -14.76
N GLY A 263 -2.70 -23.23 -14.49
CA GLY A 263 -3.16 -23.70 -13.19
C GLY A 263 -3.56 -22.60 -12.21
N SER A 264 -3.44 -21.31 -12.55
CA SER A 264 -3.89 -20.24 -11.65
C SER A 264 -5.38 -19.96 -11.87
N GLU A 265 -6.24 -20.48 -10.98
CA GLU A 265 -7.70 -20.45 -11.17
C GLU A 265 -8.46 -19.79 -10.01
N GLY A 266 -9.62 -19.21 -10.31
CA GLY A 266 -10.52 -18.62 -9.32
C GLY A 266 -10.01 -17.32 -8.70
N ASN A 267 -8.96 -16.71 -9.23
CA ASN A 267 -8.44 -15.44 -8.72
C ASN A 267 -9.39 -14.29 -9.05
N THR A 268 -9.49 -13.29 -8.16
CA THR A 268 -10.36 -12.11 -8.34
C THR A 268 -9.51 -10.85 -8.41
N VAL A 269 -9.54 -10.16 -9.56
CA VAL A 269 -8.66 -9.03 -9.87
C VAL A 269 -9.48 -7.80 -10.21
N TYR A 270 -9.48 -6.77 -9.35
CA TYR A 270 -10.28 -5.55 -9.56
C TYR A 270 -9.70 -4.32 -8.86
N HIS A 271 -10.09 -3.12 -9.30
CA HIS A 271 -9.61 -1.83 -8.79
C HIS A 271 -8.09 -1.64 -8.83
N ASN A 272 -7.34 -2.38 -9.66
CA ASN A 272 -5.91 -2.16 -9.82
C ASN A 272 -5.65 -1.09 -10.90
N ASN A 273 -4.58 -0.31 -10.74
CA ASN A 273 -4.06 0.58 -11.76
C ASN A 273 -2.94 -0.14 -12.52
N ILE A 274 -3.20 -0.54 -13.76
CA ILE A 274 -2.27 -1.30 -14.60
C ILE A 274 -1.75 -0.36 -15.70
N LEU A 275 -0.54 0.18 -15.46
CA LEU A 275 -0.04 1.37 -16.15
C LEU A 275 1.26 1.08 -16.91
N ASP A 276 1.36 1.50 -18.18
CA ASP A 276 2.65 1.55 -18.91
C ASP A 276 3.52 0.28 -18.83
N ASN A 277 2.92 -0.90 -18.64
CA ASN A 277 3.65 -2.17 -18.71
C ASN A 277 3.85 -2.52 -20.19
N VAL A 278 4.95 -3.21 -20.52
CA VAL A 278 5.20 -3.62 -21.93
C VAL A 278 4.08 -4.54 -22.43
N VAL A 279 3.61 -5.42 -21.54
CA VAL A 279 2.39 -6.22 -21.69
C VAL A 279 1.57 -6.05 -20.43
N GLN A 280 0.37 -5.47 -20.51
CA GLN A 280 -0.44 -5.21 -19.32
C GLN A 280 -0.79 -6.50 -18.57
N VAL A 281 -1.38 -7.47 -19.27
CA VAL A 281 -1.79 -8.74 -18.68
C VAL A 281 -1.60 -9.90 -19.65
N VAL A 282 -1.19 -11.04 -19.10
CA VAL A 282 -1.27 -12.35 -19.73
C VAL A 282 -1.97 -13.29 -18.76
N ASP A 283 -3.10 -13.84 -19.19
CA ASP A 283 -3.82 -14.89 -18.49
C ASP A 283 -3.92 -16.10 -19.42
N PHE A 284 -3.27 -17.21 -19.06
CA PHE A 284 -3.31 -18.43 -19.87
C PHE A 284 -4.66 -19.17 -19.79
N GLN A 285 -5.50 -18.87 -18.80
CA GLN A 285 -6.83 -19.46 -18.59
C GLN A 285 -7.85 -18.37 -18.20
N PRO A 286 -8.15 -17.42 -19.11
CA PRO A 286 -8.96 -16.25 -18.77
C PRO A 286 -10.40 -16.59 -18.34
N TRP A 287 -10.92 -17.76 -18.71
CA TRP A 287 -12.22 -18.24 -18.25
C TRP A 287 -12.24 -18.75 -16.81
N ALA A 288 -11.07 -18.92 -16.19
CA ALA A 288 -10.93 -19.44 -14.84
C ALA A 288 -10.76 -18.32 -13.79
N ASN A 289 -10.48 -17.08 -14.21
CA ASN A 289 -10.24 -15.95 -13.31
C ASN A 289 -11.30 -14.86 -13.49
N ASN A 290 -11.57 -14.10 -12.43
CA ASN A 290 -12.52 -13.01 -12.41
C ASN A 290 -11.77 -11.67 -12.47
N TRP A 291 -12.01 -10.89 -13.52
CA TRP A 291 -11.34 -9.60 -13.76
C TRP A 291 -12.18 -8.38 -13.34
N HIS A 292 -13.16 -8.63 -12.46
CA HIS A 292 -14.04 -7.62 -11.90
C HIS A 292 -14.45 -8.00 -10.47
N HIS A 293 -14.97 -7.00 -9.74
CA HIS A 293 -15.53 -7.18 -8.43
C HIS A 293 -16.75 -8.15 -8.50
N PRO A 294 -16.92 -9.09 -7.55
CA PRO A 294 -17.91 -10.17 -7.66
C PRO A 294 -19.38 -9.71 -7.63
N TYR A 295 -19.65 -8.54 -7.05
CA TYR A 295 -21.01 -7.97 -6.94
C TYR A 295 -21.22 -6.70 -7.77
N MET A 296 -20.31 -5.72 -7.65
CA MET A 296 -20.39 -4.44 -8.35
C MET A 296 -19.96 -4.51 -9.83
N GLU A 297 -19.35 -5.61 -10.27
CA GLU A 297 -18.83 -5.78 -11.65
C GLU A 297 -17.81 -4.71 -12.08
N GLU A 298 -17.20 -4.03 -11.09
CA GLU A 298 -16.16 -3.03 -11.29
C GLU A 298 -14.82 -3.68 -11.64
N GLY A 299 -14.16 -3.23 -12.71
CA GLY A 299 -12.93 -3.80 -13.24
C GLY A 299 -11.64 -3.13 -12.74
N ASN A 300 -10.59 -3.22 -13.57
CA ASN A 300 -9.28 -2.59 -13.37
C ASN A 300 -9.11 -1.40 -14.31
N PHE A 301 -8.18 -0.49 -14.01
CA PHE A 301 -7.76 0.59 -14.89
C PHE A 301 -6.58 0.15 -15.78
N TRP A 302 -6.64 0.46 -17.08
CA TRP A 302 -5.70 0.00 -18.10
C TRP A 302 -5.16 1.17 -18.92
N ALA A 303 -3.85 1.45 -18.86
CA ALA A 303 -3.28 2.62 -19.55
C ALA A 303 -3.19 2.52 -21.08
N ASP A 304 -3.30 1.32 -21.66
CA ASP A 304 -3.24 1.09 -23.11
C ASP A 304 -4.62 1.14 -23.78
N VAL A 305 -5.68 1.35 -23.01
CA VAL A 305 -7.02 1.62 -23.53
C VAL A 305 -7.12 3.13 -23.81
N PRO A 306 -7.33 3.56 -25.07
CA PRO A 306 -7.37 4.98 -25.41
C PRO A 306 -8.46 5.72 -24.61
N PHE A 307 -8.08 6.87 -24.03
CA PHE A 307 -8.99 7.81 -23.35
C PHE A 307 -10.29 7.99 -24.14
N GLY A 308 -11.43 7.69 -23.50
CA GLY A 308 -12.78 7.76 -24.10
C GLY A 308 -13.50 6.41 -24.21
N TYR A 309 -12.85 5.32 -23.81
CA TYR A 309 -13.43 3.99 -23.77
C TYR A 309 -13.06 3.33 -22.43
N ASP A 310 -13.85 3.57 -21.38
CA ASP A 310 -13.83 2.69 -20.20
C ASP A 310 -14.50 1.38 -20.62
N LEU A 311 -13.68 0.39 -20.98
CA LEU A 311 -14.14 -0.88 -21.53
C LEU A 311 -14.25 -1.89 -20.40
N TYR A 312 -15.47 -2.05 -19.88
CA TYR A 312 -15.88 -3.25 -19.16
C TYR A 312 -15.87 -4.44 -20.12
N PRO A 313 -15.10 -5.51 -19.87
CA PRO A 313 -15.34 -6.77 -20.52
C PRO A 313 -16.17 -7.67 -19.59
N ILE A 314 -17.44 -7.85 -19.93
CA ILE A 314 -18.20 -9.01 -19.49
C ILE A 314 -17.80 -10.15 -20.43
N ALA A 315 -17.27 -11.24 -19.89
CA ALA A 315 -17.00 -12.44 -20.67
C ALA A 315 -18.29 -13.28 -20.78
N GLU A 316 -18.99 -13.19 -21.92
CA GLU A 316 -19.79 -14.33 -22.38
C GLU A 316 -19.49 -14.70 -23.85
N GLU A 317 -19.06 -15.95 -23.97
CA GLU A 317 -18.96 -16.91 -25.08
C GLU A 317 -18.71 -16.51 -26.56
N ASN A 318 -18.87 -15.29 -27.08
CA ASN A 318 -18.62 -15.05 -28.52
C ASN A 318 -18.22 -13.61 -28.94
N GLY A 319 -17.67 -12.79 -28.06
CA GLY A 319 -17.10 -11.50 -28.47
C GLY A 319 -17.23 -10.41 -27.41
N TRP A 320 -16.19 -9.60 -27.28
CA TRP A 320 -16.13 -8.45 -26.38
C TRP A 320 -17.18 -7.41 -26.79
N GLU A 321 -18.23 -7.22 -25.99
CA GLU A 321 -19.14 -6.10 -26.16
C GLU A 321 -18.90 -5.03 -25.09
N TYR A 322 -18.77 -3.79 -25.58
CA TYR A 322 -18.48 -2.59 -24.82
C TYR A 322 -19.77 -1.94 -24.33
N ARG A 323 -19.89 -1.65 -23.02
CA ARG A 323 -20.88 -0.67 -22.52
C ARG A 323 -20.18 0.62 -22.11
N THR A 324 -20.61 1.73 -22.69
CA THR A 324 -20.22 3.10 -22.31
C THR A 324 -20.93 3.55 -21.03
N PRO A 325 -20.23 4.06 -20.01
CA PRO A 325 -20.85 4.70 -18.84
C PRO A 325 -20.76 6.23 -18.94
N ILE A 326 -21.69 6.87 -19.66
CA ILE A 326 -21.92 8.31 -19.53
C ILE A 326 -23.44 8.55 -19.52
N GLU A 327 -24.01 8.79 -18.35
CA GLU A 327 -25.24 9.58 -18.24
C GLU A 327 -24.81 11.01 -17.91
N GLU A 328 -24.59 11.81 -18.95
CA GLU A 328 -24.42 13.26 -18.85
C GLU A 328 -25.78 13.88 -18.53
N GLU A 329 -25.96 14.39 -17.31
CA GLU A 329 -27.08 15.28 -17.01
C GLU A 329 -26.55 16.71 -16.80
N ILE A 330 -26.84 17.59 -17.77
CA ILE A 330 -26.47 19.01 -17.71
C ILE A 330 -27.56 19.77 -16.96
N PHE A 331 -27.21 20.36 -15.82
CA PHE A 331 -28.13 21.15 -15.00
C PHE A 331 -27.68 22.60 -14.86
N SER A 332 -28.63 23.54 -14.89
CA SER A 332 -28.38 24.97 -14.62
C SER A 332 -29.33 25.48 -13.53
N GLY A 333 -28.79 26.13 -12.49
CA GLY A 333 -29.58 26.58 -11.32
C GLY A 333 -28.68 27.02 -10.15
N PRO A 334 -29.20 27.42 -8.98
CA PRO A 334 -28.39 27.70 -7.78
C PRO A 334 -28.16 26.46 -6.87
N SER A 335 -28.89 25.36 -7.10
CA SER A 335 -28.67 24.06 -6.49
C SER A 335 -29.16 22.95 -7.42
N ASN A 336 -28.49 21.79 -7.39
CA ASN A 336 -28.83 20.63 -8.24
C ASN A 336 -28.95 19.37 -7.39
N ARG A 337 -30.01 18.57 -7.59
CA ARG A 337 -30.25 17.28 -6.92
C ARG A 337 -29.95 16.14 -7.88
N LEU A 338 -29.08 15.21 -7.48
CA LEU A 338 -28.55 14.13 -8.32
C LEU A 338 -28.76 12.78 -7.65
N GLY A 339 -29.23 11.75 -8.36
CA GLY A 339 -29.15 10.36 -7.88
C GLY A 339 -30.45 9.54 -7.74
N GLY A 340 -31.50 9.81 -8.52
CA GLY A 340 -32.78 9.09 -8.41
C GLY A 340 -32.73 7.55 -8.46
N ASP A 341 -31.68 6.94 -9.03
CA ASP A 341 -31.53 5.48 -9.17
C ASP A 341 -30.35 4.87 -8.38
N ARG A 342 -29.73 5.63 -7.45
CA ARG A 342 -28.52 5.18 -6.73
C ARG A 342 -28.84 4.71 -5.32
N VAL A 343 -28.19 3.62 -4.86
CA VAL A 343 -28.47 2.99 -3.57
C VAL A 343 -27.29 2.96 -2.60
N VAL A 344 -27.54 3.15 -1.31
CA VAL A 344 -26.59 2.88 -0.21
C VAL A 344 -27.06 1.73 0.67
N LEU A 345 -26.11 1.07 1.34
CA LEU A 345 -26.40 0.02 2.33
C LEU A 345 -26.36 0.58 3.75
N ALA A 346 -27.48 0.46 4.46
CA ALA A 346 -27.65 1.06 5.79
C ALA A 346 -26.70 0.50 6.88
N ASN A 347 -26.13 -0.70 6.68
CA ASN A 347 -25.28 -1.39 7.64
C ASN A 347 -23.77 -1.35 7.30
N GLU A 348 -23.40 -0.68 6.20
CA GLU A 348 -22.02 -0.65 5.73
C GLU A 348 -21.56 0.78 5.42
N THR A 349 -20.24 0.99 5.42
CA THR A 349 -19.71 2.29 5.02
C THR A 349 -19.88 2.44 3.53
N SER A 350 -20.70 3.40 3.12
CA SER A 350 -20.91 3.72 1.71
C SER A 350 -19.99 4.85 1.28
N TYR A 351 -19.63 4.89 0.00
CA TYR A 351 -18.79 5.95 -0.57
C TYR A 351 -19.51 6.57 -1.76
N LEU A 352 -19.57 7.89 -1.81
CA LEU A 352 -20.17 8.65 -2.90
C LEU A 352 -19.08 9.41 -3.65
N TYR A 353 -19.16 9.38 -4.98
CA TYR A 353 -18.18 9.97 -5.88
C TYR A 353 -18.91 10.89 -6.86
N TYR A 354 -18.57 12.18 -6.82
CA TYR A 354 -19.15 13.19 -7.72
C TYR A 354 -18.04 14.06 -8.31
N GLY A 355 -18.22 14.43 -9.58
CA GLY A 355 -17.41 15.42 -10.26
C GLY A 355 -18.21 16.69 -10.47
N VAL A 356 -17.59 17.83 -10.22
CA VAL A 356 -18.19 19.16 -10.33
C VAL A 356 -17.29 19.99 -11.24
N ILE A 357 -17.75 20.36 -12.42
CA ILE A 357 -17.09 21.34 -13.29
C ILE A 357 -17.80 22.68 -13.12
N GLN A 358 -17.07 23.70 -12.70
CA GLN A 358 -17.56 25.06 -12.73
C GLN A 358 -16.92 25.82 -13.87
N LEU A 359 -17.75 26.29 -14.80
CA LEU A 359 -17.33 27.13 -15.92
C LEU A 359 -17.44 28.60 -15.52
N PHE A 360 -16.39 29.38 -15.78
CA PHE A 360 -16.33 30.80 -15.49
C PHE A 360 -16.09 31.60 -16.77
N SER A 361 -16.73 32.76 -16.92
CA SER A 361 -16.40 33.66 -18.03
C SER A 361 -15.04 34.35 -17.85
N GLU A 362 -14.59 34.58 -16.60
CA GLU A 362 -13.25 35.07 -16.24
C GLU A 362 -12.87 34.56 -14.83
N ARG A 363 -11.63 34.09 -14.63
CA ARG A 363 -11.10 33.70 -13.30
C ARG A 363 -9.93 34.59 -12.90
N VAL A 364 -9.99 35.21 -11.72
CA VAL A 364 -8.89 36.02 -11.20
C VAL A 364 -7.88 35.13 -10.48
N ASN A 365 -6.62 35.22 -10.90
CA ASN A 365 -5.56 34.37 -10.39
C ASN A 365 -5.35 34.60 -8.88
N GLY A 366 -5.52 33.54 -8.06
CA GLY A 366 -5.40 33.60 -6.60
C GLY A 366 -6.71 33.81 -5.82
N GLU A 367 -7.88 33.81 -6.48
CA GLU A 367 -9.16 33.73 -5.76
C GLU A 367 -9.38 32.35 -5.13
N ALA A 368 -9.88 32.35 -3.89
CA ALA A 368 -10.23 31.12 -3.18
C ALA A 368 -11.37 30.37 -3.91
N PHE A 369 -11.32 29.04 -3.89
CA PHE A 369 -12.39 28.20 -4.43
C PHE A 369 -13.74 28.59 -3.83
N PRO A 370 -14.82 28.63 -4.64
CA PRO A 370 -16.13 28.98 -4.11
C PRO A 370 -16.55 27.97 -3.04
N PRO A 371 -17.20 28.40 -1.95
CA PRO A 371 -17.72 27.48 -0.96
C PRO A 371 -18.88 26.69 -1.58
N TYR A 372 -18.76 25.37 -1.63
CA TYR A 372 -19.90 24.48 -1.91
C TYR A 372 -20.50 24.02 -0.59
N SER A 373 -21.82 23.91 -0.54
CA SER A 373 -22.48 23.10 0.48
C SER A 373 -23.03 21.84 -0.17
N VAL A 374 -22.73 20.70 0.43
CA VAL A 374 -23.22 19.40 -0.03
C VAL A 374 -24.12 18.82 1.03
N THR A 375 -25.31 18.40 0.60
CA THR A 375 -26.29 17.77 1.45
C THR A 375 -26.69 16.43 0.83
N ALA A 376 -26.59 15.35 1.58
CA ALA A 376 -27.11 14.05 1.16
C ALA A 376 -28.55 13.89 1.69
N TRP A 377 -29.45 13.47 0.82
CA TRP A 377 -30.85 13.26 1.14
C TRP A 377 -31.20 11.80 0.93
N PHE A 378 -31.84 11.21 1.95
CA PHE A 378 -32.40 9.87 1.88
C PHE A 378 -33.92 10.01 2.04
N TYR A 379 -34.65 9.88 0.93
CA TYR A 379 -36.07 10.29 0.87
C TYR A 379 -36.27 11.76 1.30
N GLU A 380 -36.91 11.99 2.46
CA GLU A 380 -37.17 13.33 3.04
C GLU A 380 -36.21 13.65 4.22
N VAL A 381 -35.27 12.76 4.54
CA VAL A 381 -34.34 12.95 5.65
C VAL A 381 -33.06 13.59 5.15
N GLU A 382 -32.75 14.75 5.73
CA GLU A 382 -31.49 15.47 5.51
C GLU A 382 -30.38 14.88 6.38
N VAL A 383 -29.27 14.51 5.76
CA VAL A 383 -28.05 14.09 6.46
C VAL A 383 -26.92 15.05 6.10
N VAL A 384 -26.52 15.87 7.07
CA VAL A 384 -25.36 16.76 6.95
C VAL A 384 -24.10 15.95 7.23
N LEU A 385 -23.24 15.82 6.22
CA LEU A 385 -22.01 15.04 6.31
C LEU A 385 -20.85 15.96 6.71
N GLU A 386 -20.42 15.88 7.97
CA GLU A 386 -19.35 16.73 8.50
C GLU A 386 -17.93 16.30 8.03
N ASP A 387 -17.79 15.09 7.47
CA ASP A 387 -16.51 14.48 7.05
C ASP A 387 -16.31 14.42 5.52
N SER A 388 -16.83 15.39 4.76
CA SER A 388 -16.59 15.45 3.31
C SER A 388 -15.16 15.90 2.99
N VAL A 389 -14.48 15.18 2.09
CA VAL A 389 -13.13 15.54 1.63
C VAL A 389 -13.24 16.02 0.18
N TRP A 390 -12.85 17.27 -0.02
CA TRP A 390 -12.74 17.86 -1.34
C TRP A 390 -11.31 17.72 -1.84
N GLU A 391 -11.15 17.15 -3.03
CA GLU A 391 -9.87 17.16 -3.72
C GLU A 391 -9.94 18.17 -4.87
N PHE A 392 -9.08 19.18 -4.81
CA PHE A 392 -9.08 20.31 -5.73
C PHE A 392 -7.99 20.14 -6.78
N ARG A 393 -8.36 20.21 -8.06
CA ARG A 393 -7.40 20.35 -9.16
C ARG A 393 -7.84 21.50 -10.08
N GLU A 394 -6.85 22.20 -10.63
CA GLU A 394 -7.11 23.18 -11.68
C GLU A 394 -6.71 22.55 -13.01
N GLU A 395 -7.66 22.41 -13.93
CA GLU A 395 -7.38 22.02 -15.31
C GLU A 395 -7.71 23.18 -16.25
N THR A 396 -6.95 23.30 -17.33
CA THR A 396 -7.11 24.38 -18.32
C THR A 396 -7.41 23.87 -19.73
N ASP A 397 -7.89 22.62 -19.84
CA ASP A 397 -7.98 21.91 -21.13
C ASP A 397 -9.30 22.12 -21.91
N TYR A 398 -10.16 23.06 -21.48
CA TYR A 398 -11.36 23.45 -22.23
C TYR A 398 -11.18 24.80 -22.95
N ASP A 399 -11.90 24.99 -24.07
CA ASP A 399 -11.93 26.24 -24.84
C ASP A 399 -12.36 27.47 -24.01
N GLU A 400 -12.96 27.24 -22.82
CA GLU A 400 -13.17 28.21 -21.75
C GLU A 400 -12.45 27.76 -20.47
N PRO A 401 -11.94 28.67 -19.62
CA PRO A 401 -11.33 28.30 -18.35
C PRO A 401 -12.37 27.65 -17.41
N GLY A 402 -12.33 26.32 -17.34
CA GLY A 402 -13.14 25.53 -16.43
C GLY A 402 -12.37 25.14 -15.17
N LEU A 403 -13.07 24.92 -14.07
CA LEU A 403 -12.50 24.34 -12.86
C LEU A 403 -13.16 22.99 -12.60
N ILE A 404 -12.39 21.91 -12.62
CA ILE A 404 -12.87 20.58 -12.25
C ILE A 404 -12.59 20.35 -10.77
N GLN A 405 -13.59 19.93 -10.03
CA GLN A 405 -13.47 19.55 -8.64
C GLN A 405 -14.07 18.18 -8.42
N LEU A 406 -13.41 17.41 -7.57
CA LEU A 406 -13.83 16.05 -7.25
C LEU A 406 -14.25 16.00 -5.80
N LEU A 407 -15.47 15.53 -5.62
CA LEU A 407 -16.10 15.39 -4.34
C LEU A 407 -16.09 13.91 -3.95
N TYR A 408 -15.37 13.61 -2.88
CA TYR A 408 -15.39 12.31 -2.23
C TYR A 408 -16.15 12.42 -0.91
N MET A 409 -17.18 11.58 -0.74
CA MET A 409 -17.91 11.50 0.51
C MET A 409 -17.91 10.09 1.06
N LYS A 410 -17.47 9.96 2.30
CA LYS A 410 -17.62 8.74 3.09
C LYS A 410 -18.89 8.85 3.92
N ILE A 411 -19.76 7.85 3.84
CA ILE A 411 -20.98 7.74 4.64
C ILE A 411 -20.86 6.52 5.55
N PRO A 412 -20.36 6.72 6.79
CA PRO A 412 -20.41 5.69 7.81
C PRO A 412 -21.84 5.20 8.08
N PRO A 413 -22.02 3.92 8.50
CA PRO A 413 -23.35 3.36 8.80
C PRO A 413 -24.13 4.16 9.85
N TYR A 414 -23.43 4.81 10.80
CA TYR A 414 -24.10 5.53 11.89
C TYR A 414 -24.98 6.68 11.41
N TYR A 415 -24.61 7.39 10.33
CA TYR A 415 -25.44 8.46 9.77
C TYR A 415 -26.75 7.92 9.19
N LEU A 416 -26.70 6.75 8.54
CA LEU A 416 -27.87 6.10 7.96
C LEU A 416 -28.79 5.55 9.07
N LEU A 417 -28.20 5.02 10.14
CA LEU A 417 -28.94 4.54 11.31
C LEU A 417 -29.62 5.68 12.09
N GLU A 418 -28.95 6.83 12.26
CA GLU A 418 -29.55 8.04 12.89
C GLU A 418 -30.69 8.62 12.05
N ALA A 419 -30.61 8.49 10.72
CA ALA A 419 -31.68 8.82 9.78
C ALA A 419 -32.86 7.82 9.81
N GLY A 420 -32.80 6.78 10.66
CA GLY A 420 -33.85 5.78 10.81
C GLY A 420 -33.86 4.71 9.70
N LEU A 421 -32.86 4.69 8.83
CA LEU A 421 -32.73 3.69 7.78
C LEU A 421 -32.11 2.44 8.40
N THR A 422 -32.87 1.35 8.47
CA THR A 422 -32.42 0.08 9.05
C THR A 422 -32.62 -1.04 8.04
N TYR A 423 -31.50 -1.69 7.67
CA TYR A 423 -31.40 -2.78 6.70
C TYR A 423 -31.82 -2.43 5.25
N GLY A 424 -31.18 -3.08 4.27
CA GLY A 424 -31.52 -2.97 2.85
C GLY A 424 -30.87 -1.81 2.11
N TYR A 425 -31.19 -1.72 0.82
CA TYR A 425 -30.76 -0.67 -0.11
C TYR A 425 -31.69 0.54 0.00
N HIS A 426 -31.11 1.74 0.13
CA HIS A 426 -31.86 2.99 0.21
C HIS A 426 -31.43 3.93 -0.91
N GLU A 427 -32.41 4.43 -1.66
CA GLU A 427 -32.19 5.46 -2.65
C GLU A 427 -31.76 6.77 -1.98
N TYR A 428 -30.85 7.49 -2.63
CA TYR A 428 -30.36 8.76 -2.14
C TYR A 428 -30.18 9.75 -3.27
N TYR A 429 -30.32 11.04 -2.96
CA TYR A 429 -29.85 12.09 -3.86
C TYR A 429 -28.92 13.06 -3.15
N VAL A 430 -27.95 13.59 -3.87
CA VAL A 430 -27.01 14.59 -3.39
C VAL A 430 -27.43 15.94 -3.94
N GLU A 431 -27.56 16.91 -3.05
CA GLU A 431 -27.77 18.31 -3.40
C GLU A 431 -26.46 19.08 -3.23
N ILE A 432 -25.95 19.64 -4.32
CA ILE A 432 -24.78 20.53 -4.30
C ILE A 432 -25.28 21.95 -4.56
N SER A 433 -25.00 22.85 -3.62
CA SER A 433 -25.32 24.28 -3.75
C SER A 433 -24.05 25.12 -3.79
N TRP A 434 -24.06 26.19 -4.58
CA TRP A 434 -22.93 27.11 -4.73
C TRP A 434 -23.39 28.56 -4.72
N TYR A 435 -22.51 29.47 -4.28
CA TYR A 435 -22.89 30.85 -3.95
C TYR A 435 -22.38 31.91 -4.95
N ASN A 436 -21.70 31.51 -6.03
CA ASN A 436 -21.13 32.41 -7.03
C ASN A 436 -21.82 32.29 -8.41
N SER A 437 -21.65 33.31 -9.26
CA SER A 437 -22.10 33.29 -10.65
C SER A 437 -21.22 32.37 -11.52
N GLY A 438 -21.83 31.44 -12.24
CA GLY A 438 -21.17 30.51 -13.18
C GLY A 438 -22.09 29.33 -13.51
N GLU A 439 -21.85 28.67 -14.64
CA GLU A 439 -22.54 27.42 -14.98
C GLU A 439 -21.83 26.26 -14.28
N LEU A 440 -22.62 25.37 -13.65
CA LEU A 440 -22.10 24.21 -12.92
C LEU A 440 -22.56 22.94 -13.60
N ILE A 441 -21.61 22.20 -14.18
CA ILE A 441 -21.85 20.86 -14.69
C ILE A 441 -21.51 19.90 -13.56
N VAL A 442 -22.46 19.05 -13.18
CA VAL A 442 -22.21 18.03 -12.17
C VAL A 442 -22.46 16.67 -12.79
N PHE A 443 -21.52 15.77 -12.63
CA PHE A 443 -21.58 14.42 -13.13
C PHE A 443 -21.35 13.45 -11.97
N GLY A 444 -22.25 12.49 -11.83
CA GLY A 444 -22.13 11.49 -10.79
C GLY A 444 -21.40 10.28 -11.34
N PHE A 445 -20.44 9.74 -10.60
CA PHE A 445 -19.82 8.47 -10.96
C PHE A 445 -20.60 7.34 -10.31
N THR A 446 -20.87 6.27 -11.05
CA THR A 446 -21.47 5.05 -10.50
C THR A 446 -20.46 4.24 -9.70
N THR A 447 -19.16 4.47 -9.92
CA THR A 447 -18.03 3.74 -9.32
C THR A 447 -16.85 4.70 -9.12
N GLY A 448 -15.95 4.43 -8.16
CA GLY A 448 -14.87 5.35 -7.79
C GLY A 448 -13.88 5.62 -8.92
N PHE A 449 -13.49 6.87 -9.11
CA PHE A 449 -12.42 7.26 -10.03
C PHE A 449 -11.05 7.20 -9.33
N THR A 450 -10.02 6.78 -10.05
CA THR A 450 -8.61 7.08 -9.73
C THR A 450 -8.20 8.25 -10.62
N LEU A 451 -7.78 9.39 -10.05
CA LEU A 451 -7.09 10.42 -10.82
C LEU A 451 -5.58 10.15 -10.81
N ILE A 452 -4.97 10.17 -11.99
CA ILE A 452 -3.52 10.20 -12.19
C ILE A 452 -2.99 11.56 -11.73
#